data_AF-A0A7C6T2S3-F1
#
_entry.id   AF-A0A7C6T2S3-F1
#
_cell.length_a   1.000
_cell.length_b   1.000
_cell.length_c   1.000
_cell.angle_alpha   90.00
_cell.angle_beta   90.00
_cell.angle_gamma   90.00
#
_symmetry.space_group_name_H-M   'P 1'
#
loop_
_entity.id
_entity.type
_entity.pdbx_description
1 polymer ?
#
loop_
_entity_poly.entity_id
_entity_poly.type
_entity_poly.pdbx_seq_one_letter_code
_entity_poly.pdbx_strand_id
1 'polypeptide(L)'
;EIDRDFKLVEATGVNFHFNADPQIRLDELKRSYDYVVLATGAWEKGRAPLKEGNERVLDALDFLISAKEDGARDLGRRIAVIGAGDVAMDAARLAKRMPGDPEVTIVYRRTEMYAPASQDEFDGAMEEGVLWRELLAPVSFDGKTLVCEKQALGGFDESGRRSMSGTGEFENLEFDTVIGATGARVDKGLFEALGMNVDSYGDPRLSGAMESSIDGVYVVGDCRQGPSTVVAAMGDAKKAALHILEKEGLDHDFIHVQVPVAEKVIVERRGVLADAKLPSEEGSRCLICDQVCRICTEVCPNRANVAIPVAGFANSEQIVHIDGMCNECGNCATFCPHADKPYKDKLTVFWSAEDFVDSENIGFLKLAEETFRIRDERGRVFDAPAAELEALAGKEMAAVITAVTTEFPWLLKNEHDCSQH
;
A
#
# COMPACT_ATOMS: atom_id res chain seq x y z
N GLU A 1 26.25 -4.94 5.66
CA GLU A 1 25.61 -4.71 4.34
C GLU A 1 25.62 -3.22 3.99
N ILE A 2 25.11 -2.34 4.86
CA ILE A 2 25.13 -0.87 4.67
C ILE A 2 26.53 -0.31 4.33
N ASP A 3 27.59 -0.71 5.04
CA ASP A 3 28.97 -0.23 4.76
C ASP A 3 29.45 -0.59 3.33
N ARG A 4 29.01 -1.74 2.81
CA ARG A 4 29.33 -2.16 1.44
C ARG A 4 28.61 -1.28 0.43
N ASP A 5 27.33 -0.99 0.67
CA ASP A 5 26.51 -0.15 -0.21
C ASP A 5 27.01 1.30 -0.20
N PHE A 6 27.41 1.81 0.98
CA PHE A 6 28.09 3.10 1.12
C PHE A 6 29.37 3.16 0.26
N LYS A 7 30.26 2.17 0.39
CA LYS A 7 31.50 2.10 -0.39
C LYS A 7 31.27 1.98 -1.89
N LEU A 8 30.19 1.31 -2.31
CA LEU A 8 29.80 1.21 -3.72
C LEU A 8 29.47 2.60 -4.27
N VAL A 9 28.66 3.38 -3.56
CA VAL A 9 28.25 4.73 -3.96
C VAL A 9 29.41 5.72 -3.89
N GLU A 10 30.28 5.61 -2.89
CA GLU A 10 31.50 6.42 -2.82
C GLU A 10 32.41 6.15 -4.03
N ALA A 11 32.57 4.89 -4.43
CA ALA A 11 33.40 4.51 -5.57
C ALA A 11 32.88 5.02 -6.93
N THR A 12 31.60 5.40 -7.05
CA THR A 12 31.08 6.04 -8.27
C THR A 12 31.39 7.54 -8.34
N GLY A 13 32.03 8.11 -7.30
CA GLY A 13 32.45 9.51 -7.25
C GLY A 13 31.51 10.42 -6.44
N VAL A 14 30.56 9.85 -5.69
CA VAL A 14 29.69 10.64 -4.80
C VAL A 14 30.48 11.13 -3.59
N ASN A 15 30.38 12.43 -3.31
CA ASN A 15 31.00 13.04 -2.13
C ASN A 15 30.01 13.06 -0.96
N PHE A 16 30.40 12.50 0.17
CA PHE A 16 29.59 12.48 1.40
C PHE A 16 30.07 13.54 2.39
N HIS A 17 29.15 14.42 2.81
CA HIS A 17 29.40 15.45 3.82
C HIS A 17 28.61 15.12 5.10
N PHE A 18 29.24 14.43 6.05
CA PHE A 18 28.63 14.08 7.33
C PHE A 18 28.63 15.25 8.31
N ASN A 19 27.73 15.21 9.29
CA ASN A 19 27.54 16.28 10.30
C ASN A 19 27.26 17.65 9.66
N ALA A 20 26.56 17.66 8.52
CA ALA A 20 26.08 18.88 7.89
C ALA A 20 25.02 19.56 8.77
N ASP A 21 24.84 20.87 8.57
CA ASP A 21 23.79 21.63 9.25
C ASP A 21 22.41 21.06 8.86
N PRO A 22 21.57 20.65 9.85
CA PRO A 22 20.23 20.17 9.55
C PRO A 22 19.30 21.26 8.99
N GLN A 23 19.63 22.55 9.13
CA GLN A 23 18.84 23.62 8.54
C GLN A 23 19.10 23.73 7.04
N ILE A 24 18.11 23.31 6.25
CA ILE A 24 18.20 23.35 4.79
C ILE A 24 17.99 24.79 4.30
N ARG A 25 19.04 25.37 3.73
CA ARG A 25 19.04 26.69 3.07
C ARG A 25 19.00 26.51 1.56
N LEU A 26 17.80 26.28 1.03
CA LEU A 26 17.61 25.96 -0.39
C LEU A 26 18.12 27.07 -1.33
N ASP A 27 18.04 28.33 -0.91
CA ASP A 27 18.56 29.48 -1.65
C ASP A 27 20.09 29.44 -1.82
N GLU A 28 20.81 28.94 -0.82
CA GLU A 28 22.27 28.77 -0.87
C GLU A 28 22.66 27.55 -1.72
N LEU A 29 21.93 26.44 -1.57
CA LEU A 29 22.14 25.23 -2.36
C LEU A 29 21.94 25.50 -3.85
N LYS A 30 20.85 26.18 -4.23
CA LYS A 30 20.55 26.54 -5.62
C LYS A 30 21.52 27.53 -6.26
N ARG A 31 22.36 28.21 -5.48
CA ARG A 31 23.45 29.04 -6.03
C ARG A 31 24.68 28.21 -6.42
N SER A 32 24.82 27.03 -5.82
CA SER A 32 26.01 26.17 -5.96
C SER A 32 25.75 24.92 -6.78
N TYR A 33 24.49 24.49 -6.88
CA TYR A 33 24.06 23.28 -7.56
C TYR A 33 22.84 23.56 -8.44
N ASP A 34 22.82 22.95 -9.63
CA ASP A 34 21.71 23.05 -10.58
C ASP A 34 20.46 22.31 -10.09
N TYR A 35 20.67 21.20 -9.37
CA TYR A 35 19.62 20.32 -8.86
C TYR A 35 19.78 20.05 -7.36
N VAL A 36 18.66 19.97 -6.65
CA VAL A 36 18.60 19.63 -5.22
C VAL A 36 17.58 18.51 -5.02
N VAL A 37 18.00 17.40 -4.42
CA VAL A 37 17.11 16.27 -4.10
C VAL A 37 16.96 16.18 -2.58
N LEU A 38 15.75 16.44 -2.08
CA LEU A 38 15.41 16.30 -0.68
C LEU A 38 15.05 14.84 -0.37
N ALA A 39 15.91 14.21 0.43
CA ALA A 39 15.77 12.83 0.89
C ALA A 39 15.99 12.72 2.41
N THR A 40 15.44 13.67 3.18
CA THR A 40 15.64 13.78 4.64
C THR A 40 14.93 12.72 5.46
N GLY A 41 14.11 11.88 4.80
CA GLY A 41 13.26 10.88 5.45
C GLY A 41 12.15 11.48 6.32
N ALA A 42 11.48 10.59 7.06
CA ALA A 42 10.52 10.93 8.10
C ALA A 42 11.19 10.72 9.47
N TRP A 43 11.48 11.81 10.16
CA TRP A 43 12.21 11.80 11.44
C TRP A 43 11.51 12.62 12.54
N GLU A 44 10.48 13.39 12.21
CA GLU A 44 9.69 14.12 13.20
C GLU A 44 8.96 13.12 14.10
N LYS A 45 8.86 13.46 15.39
CA LYS A 45 8.21 12.57 16.38
C LYS A 45 6.78 12.27 15.98
N GLY A 46 6.39 11.01 16.22
CA GLY A 46 5.02 10.56 16.04
C GLY A 46 4.01 11.33 16.87
N ARG A 47 2.72 11.07 16.62
CA ARG A 47 1.67 11.60 17.52
C ARG A 47 1.92 11.06 18.92
N ALA A 48 1.70 11.93 19.90
CA ALA A 48 1.61 11.55 21.30
C ALA A 48 0.71 10.29 21.43
N PRO A 49 1.23 9.16 21.95
CA PRO A 49 0.45 7.94 22.09
C PRO A 49 -0.69 8.07 23.10
N LEU A 50 -0.60 9.04 24.01
CA LEU A 50 -1.54 9.28 25.11
C LEU A 50 -2.13 10.69 25.04
N LYS A 51 -3.27 10.88 25.71
CA LYS A 51 -3.81 12.22 25.99
C LYS A 51 -3.06 12.88 27.16
N GLU A 52 -2.66 12.09 28.16
CA GLU A 52 -1.97 12.55 29.38
C GLU A 52 -0.81 11.63 29.75
N GLY A 53 0.31 12.18 30.24
CA GLY A 53 1.44 11.39 30.75
C GLY A 53 2.46 10.93 29.69
N ASN A 54 2.47 11.54 28.51
CA ASN A 54 3.42 11.20 27.43
C ASN A 54 4.89 11.38 27.84
N GLU A 55 5.19 12.27 28.78
CA GLU A 55 6.54 12.49 29.31
C GLU A 55 7.13 11.26 30.03
N ARG A 56 6.27 10.29 30.39
CA ARG A 56 6.65 9.01 31.00
C ARG A 56 6.75 7.86 29.99
N VAL A 57 6.46 8.12 28.71
CA VAL A 57 6.51 7.12 27.64
C VAL A 57 7.84 7.25 26.90
N LEU A 58 8.51 6.12 26.70
CA LEU A 58 9.74 6.06 25.93
C LEU A 58 9.39 6.05 24.45
N ASP A 59 10.09 6.86 23.65
CA ASP A 59 9.96 6.78 22.19
C ASP A 59 10.63 5.50 21.68
N ALA A 60 9.97 4.79 20.76
CA ALA A 60 10.48 3.52 20.24
C ALA A 60 11.81 3.69 19.47
N LEU A 61 11.99 4.75 18.69
CA LEU A 61 13.23 4.99 17.97
C LEU A 61 14.37 5.33 18.94
N ASP A 62 14.12 6.23 19.90
CA ASP A 62 15.09 6.57 20.94
C ASP A 62 15.50 5.31 21.74
N PHE A 63 14.54 4.41 22.02
CA PHE A 63 14.82 3.13 22.67
C PHE A 63 15.71 2.21 21.80
N LEU A 64 15.36 2.00 20.54
CA LEU A 64 16.12 1.13 19.63
C LEU A 64 17.56 1.64 19.44
N ILE A 65 17.74 2.97 19.30
CA ILE A 65 19.07 3.60 19.15
C ILE A 65 19.88 3.45 20.43
N SER A 66 19.33 3.85 21.59
CA SER A 66 20.05 3.75 22.88
C SER A 66 20.46 2.32 23.22
N ALA A 67 19.62 1.33 22.93
CA ALA A 67 19.97 -0.08 23.15
C ALA A 67 21.13 -0.56 22.26
N LYS A 68 21.29 0.01 21.06
CA LYS A 68 22.40 -0.28 20.16
C LYS A 68 23.69 0.40 20.60
N GLU A 69 23.60 1.64 21.09
CA GLU A 69 24.75 2.46 21.47
C GLU A 69 25.25 2.15 22.89
N ASP A 70 24.33 2.12 23.85
CA ASP A 70 24.62 1.98 25.29
C ASP A 70 24.49 0.53 25.78
N GLY A 71 23.82 -0.33 25.00
CA GLY A 71 23.59 -1.73 25.35
C GLY A 71 22.31 -1.97 26.15
N ALA A 72 22.22 -3.17 26.75
CA ALA A 72 21.03 -3.65 27.44
C ALA A 72 20.73 -2.85 28.72
N ARG A 73 19.45 -2.51 28.95
CA ARG A 73 18.98 -1.78 30.14
C ARG A 73 17.83 -2.48 30.84
N ASP A 74 17.71 -2.31 32.15
CA ASP A 74 16.57 -2.81 32.93
C ASP A 74 15.32 -1.97 32.63
N LEU A 75 14.26 -2.63 32.16
CA LEU A 75 12.97 -2.02 31.81
C LEU A 75 11.86 -2.42 32.80
N GLY A 76 12.19 -3.17 33.85
CA GLY A 76 11.22 -3.80 34.74
C GLY A 76 10.66 -5.11 34.18
N ARG A 77 9.62 -5.62 34.82
CA ARG A 77 9.02 -6.92 34.49
C ARG A 77 7.88 -6.83 33.50
N ARG A 78 7.10 -5.74 33.50
CA ARG A 78 5.95 -5.58 32.61
C ARG A 78 6.15 -4.39 31.69
N ILE A 79 6.19 -4.66 30.38
CA ILE A 79 6.46 -3.64 29.37
C ILE A 79 5.29 -3.57 28.40
N ALA A 80 4.78 -2.36 28.15
CA ALA A 80 3.84 -2.12 27.08
C ALA A 80 4.52 -1.49 25.87
N VAL A 81 4.16 -1.93 24.67
CA VAL A 81 4.49 -1.26 23.41
C VAL A 81 3.20 -0.79 22.74
N ILE A 82 3.04 0.51 22.56
CA ILE A 82 1.87 1.12 21.94
C ILE A 82 2.10 1.27 20.44
N GLY A 83 1.42 0.47 19.62
CA GLY A 83 1.58 0.46 18.17
C GLY A 83 1.51 -0.95 17.58
N ALA A 84 1.54 -1.06 16.25
CA ALA A 84 1.48 -2.36 15.55
C ALA A 84 2.21 -2.37 14.19
N GLY A 85 3.08 -1.39 13.92
CA GLY A 85 3.94 -1.39 12.73
C GLY A 85 5.26 -2.13 12.99
N ASP A 86 6.12 -2.24 11.99
CA ASP A 86 7.40 -2.97 12.11
C ASP A 86 8.26 -2.42 13.27
N VAL A 87 8.33 -1.10 13.44
CA VAL A 87 9.04 -0.46 14.58
C VAL A 87 8.48 -0.91 15.94
N ALA A 88 7.17 -1.19 16.03
CA ALA A 88 6.56 -1.71 17.26
C ALA A 88 6.97 -3.16 17.50
N MET A 89 7.06 -3.98 16.44
CA MET A 89 7.53 -5.37 16.53
C MET A 89 8.99 -5.42 16.95
N ASP A 90 9.85 -4.61 16.32
CA ASP A 90 11.27 -4.48 16.67
C ASP A 90 11.44 -4.05 18.13
N ALA A 91 10.71 -3.01 18.56
CA ALA A 91 10.76 -2.55 19.94
C ALA A 91 10.29 -3.62 20.92
N ALA A 92 9.24 -4.37 20.59
CA ALA A 92 8.72 -5.44 21.45
C ALA A 92 9.69 -6.60 21.58
N ARG A 93 10.26 -7.06 20.46
CA ARG A 93 11.27 -8.15 20.43
C ARG A 93 12.55 -7.74 21.15
N LEU A 94 13.01 -6.50 20.93
CA LEU A 94 14.17 -5.97 21.64
C LEU A 94 13.90 -5.86 23.15
N ALA A 95 12.73 -5.33 23.55
CA ALA A 95 12.33 -5.27 24.94
C ALA A 95 12.28 -6.67 25.57
N LYS A 96 11.82 -7.69 24.84
CA LYS A 96 11.76 -9.08 25.33
C LYS A 96 13.14 -9.67 25.63
N ARG A 97 14.17 -9.20 24.93
CA ARG A 97 15.58 -9.61 25.10
C ARG A 97 16.33 -8.79 26.15
N MET A 98 15.69 -7.80 26.77
CA MET A 98 16.29 -7.02 27.86
C MET A 98 16.44 -7.87 29.13
N PRO A 99 17.36 -7.49 30.04
CA PRO A 99 17.60 -8.23 31.28
C PRO A 99 16.34 -8.29 32.14
N GLY A 100 16.18 -9.38 32.90
CA GLY A 100 15.07 -9.55 33.85
C GLY A 100 13.88 -10.36 33.35
N ASP A 101 13.96 -10.94 32.14
CA ASP A 101 12.89 -11.71 31.47
C ASP A 101 11.55 -10.97 31.49
N PRO A 102 11.48 -9.80 30.82
CA PRO A 102 10.27 -9.00 30.84
C PRO A 102 9.13 -9.67 30.10
N GLU A 103 7.93 -9.53 30.64
CA GLU A 103 6.66 -9.77 29.95
C GLU A 103 6.34 -8.53 29.11
N VAL A 104 6.37 -8.69 27.79
CA VAL A 104 6.13 -7.61 26.83
C VAL A 104 4.75 -7.77 26.24
N THR A 105 3.96 -6.71 26.25
CA THR A 105 2.61 -6.66 25.67
C THR A 105 2.52 -5.56 24.63
N ILE A 106 2.13 -5.90 23.42
CA ILE A 106 1.74 -4.92 22.41
C ILE A 106 0.28 -4.52 22.65
N VAL A 107 0.03 -3.21 22.73
CA VAL A 107 -1.29 -2.61 22.87
C VAL A 107 -1.65 -1.91 21.56
N TYR A 108 -2.69 -2.39 20.89
CA TYR A 108 -3.13 -1.88 19.61
C TYR A 108 -4.62 -1.56 19.58
N ARG A 109 -4.95 -0.45 18.93
CA ARG A 109 -6.31 0.06 18.85
C ARG A 109 -7.20 -0.69 17.86
N ARG A 110 -6.64 -1.48 16.94
CA ARG A 110 -7.41 -2.34 16.01
C ARG A 110 -7.10 -3.80 16.28
N THR A 111 -7.67 -4.70 15.48
CA THR A 111 -7.38 -6.14 15.54
C THR A 111 -6.11 -6.49 14.78
N GLU A 112 -5.60 -7.70 15.03
CA GLU A 112 -4.44 -8.30 14.36
C GLU A 112 -4.50 -8.17 12.82
N MET A 113 -5.64 -8.49 12.22
CA MET A 113 -5.86 -8.37 10.76
C MET A 113 -5.57 -6.98 10.18
N TYR A 114 -5.60 -5.94 11.02
CA TYR A 114 -5.33 -4.55 10.63
C TYR A 114 -4.02 -4.03 11.22
N ALA A 115 -3.12 -4.89 11.70
CA ALA A 115 -1.76 -4.53 12.08
C ALA A 115 -0.97 -4.09 10.83
N PRO A 116 -0.29 -2.94 10.85
CA PRO A 116 0.52 -2.50 9.71
C PRO A 116 1.84 -3.25 9.50
N ALA A 117 2.34 -3.97 10.50
CA ALA A 117 3.58 -4.70 10.39
C ALA A 117 3.48 -5.79 9.31
N SER A 118 4.63 -6.14 8.73
CA SER A 118 4.71 -7.35 7.89
C SER A 118 4.35 -8.59 8.69
N GLN A 119 3.73 -9.57 8.04
CA GLN A 119 3.30 -10.80 8.72
C GLN A 119 4.49 -11.54 9.35
N ASP A 120 5.63 -11.58 8.67
CA ASP A 120 6.85 -12.22 9.18
C ASP A 120 7.35 -11.55 10.48
N GLU A 121 7.31 -10.21 10.57
CA GLU A 121 7.70 -9.50 11.80
C GLU A 121 6.69 -9.71 12.93
N PHE A 122 5.40 -9.73 12.61
CA PHE A 122 4.35 -10.03 13.58
C PHE A 122 4.51 -11.45 14.15
N ASP A 123 4.62 -12.45 13.26
CA ASP A 123 4.77 -13.86 13.63
C ASP A 123 6.03 -14.06 14.46
N GLY A 124 7.15 -13.47 14.05
CA GLY A 124 8.41 -13.51 14.81
C GLY A 124 8.29 -12.92 16.21
N ALA A 125 7.52 -11.83 16.40
CA ALA A 125 7.26 -11.28 17.72
C ALA A 125 6.41 -12.23 18.60
N MET A 126 5.39 -12.86 18.02
CA MET A 126 4.53 -13.81 18.73
C MET A 126 5.29 -15.09 19.10
N GLU A 127 6.17 -15.59 18.23
CA GLU A 127 7.05 -16.74 18.48
C GLU A 127 8.02 -16.48 19.65
N GLU A 128 8.46 -15.23 19.83
CA GLU A 128 9.27 -14.80 20.98
C GLU A 128 8.45 -14.62 22.28
N GLY A 129 7.13 -14.88 22.23
CA GLY A 129 6.24 -14.83 23.39
C GLY A 129 5.78 -13.43 23.77
N VAL A 130 5.82 -12.48 22.84
CA VAL A 130 5.22 -11.16 23.03
C VAL A 130 3.69 -11.31 23.10
N LEU A 131 3.06 -10.70 24.11
CA LEU A 131 1.62 -10.72 24.29
C LEU A 131 0.94 -9.68 23.40
N TRP A 132 -0.27 -9.98 22.94
CA TRP A 132 -1.06 -9.09 22.08
C TRP A 132 -2.36 -8.65 22.76
N ARG A 133 -2.64 -7.35 22.75
CA ARG A 133 -3.88 -6.75 23.23
C ARG A 133 -4.45 -5.81 22.17
N GLU A 134 -5.47 -6.29 21.48
CA GLU A 134 -6.21 -5.53 20.48
C GLU A 134 -7.38 -4.73 21.05
N LEU A 135 -7.93 -3.85 20.21
CA LEU A 135 -9.10 -3.02 20.51
C LEU A 135 -8.92 -2.16 21.77
N LEU A 136 -7.69 -1.75 22.08
CA LEU A 136 -7.36 -0.87 23.18
C LEU A 136 -6.66 0.39 22.65
N ALA A 137 -7.27 1.55 22.89
CA ALA A 137 -6.66 2.84 22.63
C ALA A 137 -6.12 3.42 23.94
N PRO A 138 -4.79 3.58 24.08
CA PRO A 138 -4.21 4.21 25.27
C PRO A 138 -4.68 5.65 25.47
N VAL A 139 -4.95 6.02 26.73
CA VAL A 139 -5.51 7.33 27.12
C VAL A 139 -4.55 8.07 28.03
N SER A 140 -4.06 7.43 29.09
CA SER A 140 -3.14 8.06 30.03
C SER A 140 -2.19 7.05 30.68
N PHE A 141 -1.04 7.55 31.15
CA PHE A 141 -0.07 6.77 31.90
C PHE A 141 0.50 7.57 33.07
N ASP A 142 0.36 7.07 34.29
CA ASP A 142 0.81 7.74 35.52
C ASP A 142 2.22 7.33 35.98
N GLY A 143 2.88 6.42 35.23
CA GLY A 143 4.16 5.79 35.61
C GLY A 143 4.03 4.37 36.14
N LYS A 144 2.80 3.88 36.34
CA LYS A 144 2.52 2.48 36.68
C LYS A 144 1.27 1.93 35.98
N THR A 145 0.23 2.73 35.88
CA THR A 145 -1.08 2.34 35.32
C THR A 145 -1.28 2.98 33.96
N LEU A 146 -1.39 2.15 32.92
CA LEU A 146 -1.80 2.54 31.58
C LEU A 146 -3.32 2.38 31.46
N VAL A 147 -4.02 3.51 31.36
CA VAL A 147 -5.47 3.52 31.13
C VAL A 147 -5.72 3.43 29.63
N CYS A 148 -6.48 2.41 29.22
CA CYS A 148 -6.88 2.22 27.83
C CYS A 148 -8.41 2.28 27.70
N GLU A 149 -8.90 2.93 26.66
CA GLU A 149 -10.31 2.87 26.27
C GLU A 149 -10.51 1.72 25.29
N LYS A 150 -11.48 0.85 25.56
CA LYS A 150 -11.87 -0.20 24.62
C LYS A 150 -12.45 0.42 23.35
N GLN A 151 -12.14 -0.19 22.22
CA GLN A 151 -12.52 0.30 20.90
C GLN A 151 -13.40 -0.71 20.17
N ALA A 152 -14.21 -0.22 19.24
CA ALA A 152 -14.99 -1.02 18.31
C ALA A 152 -14.66 -0.63 16.86
N LEU A 153 -14.59 -1.63 15.98
CA LEU A 153 -14.34 -1.44 14.55
C LEU A 153 -15.60 -0.94 13.83
N GLY A 154 -15.59 0.30 13.35
CA GLY A 154 -16.61 0.85 12.45
C GLY A 154 -16.31 0.54 10.97
N GLY A 155 -17.06 1.11 10.02
CA GLY A 155 -16.85 0.92 8.58
C GLY A 155 -15.49 1.42 8.08
N PHE A 156 -15.18 1.18 6.80
CA PHE A 156 -13.97 1.71 6.17
C PHE A 156 -14.04 3.23 6.00
N ASP A 157 -12.96 3.92 6.31
CA ASP A 157 -12.77 5.35 6.05
C ASP A 157 -12.20 5.58 4.63
N GLU A 158 -12.08 6.84 4.22
CA GLU A 158 -11.56 7.25 2.91
C GLU A 158 -10.13 6.75 2.64
N SER A 159 -9.35 6.46 3.69
CA SER A 159 -8.01 5.88 3.58
C SER A 159 -8.01 4.36 3.38
N GLY A 160 -9.19 3.74 3.32
CA GLY A 160 -9.35 2.29 3.24
C GLY A 160 -9.07 1.58 4.57
N ARG A 161 -9.02 2.30 5.69
CA ARG A 161 -8.79 1.73 7.02
C ARG A 161 -10.10 1.61 7.78
N ARG A 162 -10.22 0.64 8.68
CA ARG A 162 -11.38 0.59 9.61
C ARG A 162 -11.35 1.81 10.52
N SER A 163 -12.47 2.53 10.54
CA SER A 163 -12.76 3.55 11.53
C SER A 163 -12.85 2.91 12.93
N MET A 164 -12.53 3.69 13.96
CA MET A 164 -12.56 3.24 15.35
C MET A 164 -13.49 4.15 16.14
N SER A 165 -14.33 3.57 16.98
CA SER A 165 -15.10 4.30 17.98
C SER A 165 -14.78 3.78 19.38
N GLY A 166 -14.60 4.71 20.32
CA GLY A 166 -14.50 4.38 21.74
C GLY A 166 -15.83 3.84 22.24
N THR A 167 -15.78 2.79 23.06
CA THR A 167 -16.99 2.21 23.68
C THR A 167 -17.38 2.95 24.96
N GLY A 168 -16.53 3.86 25.47
CA GLY A 168 -16.66 4.47 26.79
C GLY A 168 -16.28 3.55 27.95
N GLU A 169 -15.90 2.30 27.68
CA GLU A 169 -15.35 1.40 28.70
C GLU A 169 -13.84 1.54 28.80
N PHE A 170 -13.33 1.63 30.03
CA PHE A 170 -11.90 1.78 30.31
C PHE A 170 -11.33 0.56 31.02
N GLU A 171 -10.09 0.23 30.70
CA GLU A 171 -9.31 -0.85 31.30
C GLU A 171 -7.98 -0.30 31.82
N ASN A 172 -7.63 -0.68 33.04
CA ASN A 172 -6.39 -0.27 33.68
C ASN A 172 -5.39 -1.43 33.64
N LEU A 173 -4.24 -1.20 33.02
CA LEU A 173 -3.17 -2.18 32.88
C LEU A 173 -1.93 -1.70 33.61
N GLU A 174 -1.29 -2.57 34.39
CA GLU A 174 -0.07 -2.21 35.12
C GLU A 174 1.18 -2.56 34.33
N PHE A 175 2.03 -1.56 34.09
CA PHE A 175 3.31 -1.67 33.41
C PHE A 175 4.39 -0.89 34.15
N ASP A 176 5.61 -1.42 34.14
CA ASP A 176 6.80 -0.75 34.66
C ASP A 176 7.37 0.23 33.62
N THR A 177 7.28 -0.14 32.34
CA THR A 177 7.71 0.70 31.21
C THR A 177 6.66 0.70 30.11
N VAL A 178 6.44 1.88 29.50
CA VAL A 178 5.61 2.04 28.30
C VAL A 178 6.46 2.63 27.18
N ILE A 179 6.44 2.00 26.01
CA ILE A 179 7.15 2.42 24.81
C ILE A 179 6.12 2.81 23.74
N GLY A 180 6.22 4.02 23.20
CA GLY A 180 5.36 4.54 22.14
C GLY A 180 5.98 4.33 20.77
N ALA A 181 5.31 3.54 19.92
CA ALA A 181 5.69 3.26 18.54
C ALA A 181 4.62 3.78 17.56
N THR A 182 4.27 5.07 17.67
CA THR A 182 3.24 5.72 16.84
C THR A 182 3.71 6.14 15.44
N GLY A 183 4.96 5.80 15.09
CA GLY A 183 5.58 6.02 13.79
C GLY A 183 6.22 7.40 13.64
N ALA A 184 7.25 7.50 12.80
CA ALA A 184 7.88 8.77 12.46
C ALA A 184 7.03 9.56 11.45
N ARG A 185 7.22 10.88 11.44
CA ARG A 185 6.51 11.82 10.58
C ARG A 185 7.48 12.63 9.74
N VAL A 186 6.96 13.13 8.63
CA VAL A 186 7.65 14.13 7.84
C VAL A 186 7.48 15.47 8.55
N ASP A 187 8.58 16.21 8.69
CA ASP A 187 8.53 17.63 9.02
C ASP A 187 7.90 18.39 7.84
N LYS A 188 6.58 18.51 7.86
CA LYS A 188 5.83 19.17 6.78
C LYS A 188 6.09 20.67 6.73
N GLY A 189 6.50 21.27 7.85
CA GLY A 189 6.86 22.68 7.94
C GLY A 189 8.07 23.01 7.06
N LEU A 190 8.94 22.03 6.80
CA LEU A 190 10.07 22.16 5.89
C LEU A 190 9.65 22.66 4.51
N PHE A 191 8.60 22.09 3.90
CA PHE A 191 8.24 22.41 2.51
C PHE A 191 7.76 23.85 2.35
N GLU A 192 6.90 24.31 3.27
CA GLU A 192 6.44 25.70 3.29
C GLU A 192 7.60 26.66 3.58
N ALA A 193 8.49 26.32 4.53
CA ALA A 193 9.67 27.12 4.84
C ALA A 193 10.64 27.24 3.64
N LEU A 194 10.71 26.22 2.80
CA LEU A 194 11.47 26.22 1.55
C LEU A 194 10.73 26.90 0.38
N GLY A 195 9.48 27.31 0.56
CA GLY A 195 8.67 27.99 -0.46
C GLY A 195 8.01 27.08 -1.48
N MET A 196 7.81 25.80 -1.15
CA MET A 196 7.13 24.84 -2.02
C MET A 196 5.61 24.94 -1.91
N ASN A 197 4.90 24.61 -2.99
CA ASN A 197 3.46 24.43 -2.97
C ASN A 197 3.10 23.11 -2.28
N VAL A 198 2.29 23.19 -1.23
CA VAL A 198 1.78 22.02 -0.49
C VAL A 198 0.29 21.78 -0.75
N ASP A 199 -0.18 20.58 -0.45
CA ASP A 199 -1.60 20.25 -0.43
C ASP A 199 -2.26 20.58 0.93
N SER A 200 -3.54 20.21 1.09
CA SER A 200 -4.28 20.44 2.34
C SER A 200 -3.75 19.65 3.54
N TYR A 201 -2.93 18.62 3.30
CA TYR A 201 -2.30 17.82 4.33
C TYR A 201 -0.88 18.33 4.66
N GLY A 202 -0.38 19.33 3.94
CA GLY A 202 0.98 19.87 4.08
C GLY A 202 2.03 19.08 3.31
N ASP A 203 1.64 18.14 2.45
CA ASP A 203 2.58 17.36 1.63
C ASP A 203 2.93 18.14 0.35
N PRO A 204 4.18 18.04 -0.15
CA PRO A 204 4.61 18.80 -1.31
C PRO A 204 3.90 18.30 -2.57
N ARG A 205 3.41 19.23 -3.40
CA ARG A 205 2.85 18.89 -4.71
C ARG A 205 3.98 18.61 -5.69
N LEU A 206 4.11 17.35 -6.10
CA LEU A 206 5.17 16.90 -7.01
C LEU A 206 4.62 16.51 -8.38
N SER A 207 5.45 16.63 -9.41
CA SER A 207 5.22 16.04 -10.73
C SER A 207 5.37 14.52 -10.71
N GLY A 208 5.01 13.84 -11.80
CA GLY A 208 5.24 12.39 -11.95
C GLY A 208 6.72 11.99 -11.84
N ALA A 209 7.64 12.94 -12.06
CA ALA A 209 9.09 12.78 -11.93
C ALA A 209 9.64 13.13 -10.53
N MET A 210 8.76 13.36 -9.54
CA MET A 210 9.11 13.77 -8.17
C MET A 210 9.68 15.21 -8.05
N GLU A 211 9.53 16.03 -9.09
CA GLU A 211 9.93 17.44 -9.04
C GLU A 211 8.86 18.29 -8.33
N SER A 212 9.30 19.16 -7.42
CA SER A 212 8.44 20.08 -6.68
C SER A 212 7.96 21.26 -7.55
N SER A 213 7.24 22.21 -6.94
CA SER A 213 6.89 23.47 -7.60
C SER A 213 8.09 24.40 -7.85
N ILE A 214 9.26 24.09 -7.29
CA ILE A 214 10.50 24.83 -7.50
C ILE A 214 11.34 24.05 -8.51
N ASP A 215 11.62 24.67 -9.67
CA ASP A 215 12.40 24.05 -10.74
C ASP A 215 13.78 23.59 -10.23
N GLY A 216 14.16 22.36 -10.61
CA GLY A 216 15.39 21.71 -10.19
C GLY A 216 15.38 21.16 -8.77
N VAL A 217 14.24 21.19 -8.06
CA VAL A 217 14.14 20.69 -6.67
C VAL A 217 13.17 19.52 -6.60
N TYR A 218 13.66 18.38 -6.11
CA TYR A 218 12.94 17.11 -6.04
C TYR A 218 12.75 16.66 -4.60
N VAL A 219 11.69 15.89 -4.32
CA VAL A 219 11.45 15.30 -2.99
C VAL A 219 11.19 13.80 -3.17
N VAL A 220 11.98 12.95 -2.51
CA VAL A 220 11.96 11.50 -2.73
C VAL A 220 11.93 10.70 -1.43
N GLY A 221 11.44 9.47 -1.51
CA GLY A 221 11.36 8.55 -0.39
C GLY A 221 10.44 9.03 0.73
N ASP A 222 10.74 8.62 1.96
CA ASP A 222 9.88 8.88 3.12
C ASP A 222 9.66 10.38 3.38
N CYS A 223 10.57 11.24 2.91
CA CYS A 223 10.43 12.69 2.97
C CYS A 223 9.14 13.17 2.29
N ARG A 224 8.58 12.43 1.33
CA ARG A 224 7.41 12.87 0.55
C ARG A 224 6.11 12.85 1.37
N GLN A 225 5.80 11.73 1.99
CA GLN A 225 4.48 11.47 2.62
C GLN A 225 4.58 10.66 3.92
N GLY A 226 5.79 10.29 4.34
CA GLY A 226 6.03 9.49 5.54
C GLY A 226 6.60 8.10 5.23
N PRO A 227 6.76 7.29 6.28
CA PRO A 227 7.44 6.00 6.20
C PRO A 227 6.85 5.07 5.13
N SER A 228 7.71 4.52 4.28
CA SER A 228 7.38 3.52 3.27
C SER A 228 8.43 2.40 3.26
N THR A 229 8.51 1.65 2.16
CA THR A 229 9.54 0.62 1.97
C THR A 229 10.79 1.22 1.33
N VAL A 230 11.96 0.62 1.61
CA VAL A 230 13.23 0.99 0.95
C VAL A 230 13.11 0.95 -0.58
N VAL A 231 12.39 -0.03 -1.12
CA VAL A 231 12.18 -0.19 -2.56
C VAL A 231 11.35 0.96 -3.14
N ALA A 232 10.31 1.43 -2.42
CA ALA A 232 9.54 2.59 -2.84
C ALA A 232 10.40 3.86 -2.89
N ALA A 233 11.26 4.07 -1.88
CA ALA A 233 12.18 5.20 -1.84
C ALA A 233 13.20 5.17 -3.00
N MET A 234 13.76 4.00 -3.31
CA MET A 234 14.63 3.82 -4.48
C MET A 234 13.89 4.08 -5.80
N GLY A 235 12.61 3.69 -5.89
CA GLY A 235 11.76 3.96 -7.04
C GLY A 235 11.55 5.45 -7.29
N ASP A 236 11.31 6.23 -6.25
CA ASP A 236 11.18 7.68 -6.34
C ASP A 236 12.50 8.36 -6.73
N ALA A 237 13.62 7.96 -6.11
CA ALA A 237 14.95 8.46 -6.45
C ALA A 237 15.31 8.21 -7.92
N LYS A 238 14.94 7.03 -8.44
CA LYS A 238 15.15 6.68 -9.85
C LYS A 238 14.36 7.58 -10.81
N LYS A 239 13.10 7.89 -10.51
CA LYS A 239 12.29 8.82 -11.34
C LYS A 239 12.93 10.21 -11.39
N ALA A 240 13.37 10.71 -10.24
CA ALA A 240 14.07 11.99 -10.16
C ALA A 240 15.38 11.97 -10.99
N ALA A 241 16.20 10.93 -10.83
CA ALA A 241 17.46 10.80 -11.55
C ALA A 241 17.27 10.74 -13.08
N LEU A 242 16.31 9.96 -13.57
CA LEU A 242 16.01 9.88 -15.00
C LEU A 242 15.56 11.22 -15.57
N HIS A 243 14.74 11.97 -14.82
CA HIS A 243 14.29 13.30 -15.25
C HIS A 243 15.41 14.34 -15.24
N ILE A 244 16.35 14.27 -14.28
CA ILE A 244 17.54 15.14 -14.28
C ILE A 244 18.42 14.84 -15.49
N LEU A 245 18.67 13.56 -15.80
CA LEU A 245 19.42 13.16 -16.99
C LEU A 245 18.76 13.66 -18.28
N GLU A 246 17.43 13.56 -18.38
CA GLU A 246 16.66 14.09 -19.50
C GLU A 246 16.83 15.63 -19.64
N LYS A 247 16.75 16.38 -18.54
CA LYS A 247 16.95 17.85 -18.54
C LYS A 247 18.35 18.24 -19.00
N GLU A 248 19.37 17.45 -18.66
CA GLU A 248 20.76 17.65 -19.08
C GLU A 248 21.05 17.11 -20.49
N GLY A 249 20.08 16.46 -21.15
CA GLY A 249 20.28 15.82 -22.45
C GLY A 249 21.29 14.66 -22.39
N LEU A 250 21.39 13.99 -21.24
CA LEU A 250 22.26 12.85 -21.01
C LEU A 250 21.48 11.55 -21.17
N ASP A 251 22.09 10.60 -21.88
CA ASP A 251 21.58 9.23 -21.93
C ASP A 251 21.75 8.54 -20.57
N HIS A 252 20.87 7.58 -20.30
CA HIS A 252 20.96 6.69 -19.16
C HIS A 252 21.24 5.26 -19.61
N ASP A 253 22.00 4.52 -18.81
CA ASP A 253 22.25 3.08 -19.01
C ASP A 253 21.17 2.19 -18.37
N PHE A 254 20.07 2.79 -17.90
CA PHE A 254 18.94 2.04 -17.39
C PHE A 254 18.26 1.23 -18.50
N ILE A 255 18.63 -0.04 -18.61
CA ILE A 255 18.01 -0.98 -19.54
C ILE A 255 16.86 -1.67 -18.81
N HIS A 256 15.63 -1.38 -19.23
CA HIS A 256 14.49 -2.19 -18.82
C HIS A 256 14.56 -3.54 -19.53
N VAL A 257 15.13 -4.55 -18.86
CA VAL A 257 15.18 -5.91 -19.40
C VAL A 257 13.77 -6.50 -19.32
N GLN A 258 13.01 -6.36 -20.40
CA GLN A 258 11.84 -7.21 -20.59
C GLN A 258 12.35 -8.58 -20.99
N VAL A 259 12.05 -9.58 -20.17
CA VAL A 259 12.15 -10.97 -20.58
C VAL A 259 10.78 -11.34 -21.13
N PRO A 260 10.55 -11.26 -22.46
CA PRO A 260 9.28 -11.67 -23.02
C PRO A 260 9.11 -13.17 -22.77
N VAL A 261 8.11 -13.52 -21.98
CA VAL A 261 7.70 -14.90 -21.79
C VAL A 261 6.36 -15.05 -22.47
N ALA A 262 6.20 -16.09 -23.29
CA ALA A 262 4.92 -16.36 -23.93
C ALA A 262 3.83 -16.52 -22.86
N GLU A 263 2.70 -15.83 -23.02
CA GLU A 263 1.56 -15.84 -22.09
C GLU A 263 1.19 -17.27 -21.65
N LYS A 264 1.14 -18.21 -22.61
CA LYS A 264 0.90 -19.63 -22.35
C LYS A 264 1.84 -20.24 -21.30
N VAL A 265 3.13 -19.92 -21.37
CA VAL A 265 4.14 -20.41 -20.41
C VAL A 265 3.90 -19.82 -19.02
N ILE A 266 3.45 -18.56 -18.94
CA ILE A 266 3.12 -17.91 -17.66
C ILE A 266 1.88 -18.57 -17.05
N VAL A 267 0.84 -18.79 -17.84
CA VAL A 267 -0.40 -19.45 -17.40
C VAL A 267 -0.13 -20.88 -16.93
N GLU A 268 0.73 -21.63 -17.62
CA GLU A 268 1.13 -23.00 -17.24
C GLU A 268 1.86 -23.07 -15.89
N ARG A 269 2.46 -21.97 -15.40
CA ARG A 269 3.08 -21.93 -14.06
C ARG A 269 2.05 -21.83 -12.94
N ARG A 270 0.82 -21.41 -13.24
CA ARG A 270 -0.21 -21.12 -12.22
C ARG A 270 -0.73 -22.42 -11.60
N GLY A 271 -0.90 -22.42 -10.28
CA GLY A 271 -1.33 -23.60 -9.53
C GLY A 271 -0.26 -24.69 -9.37
N VAL A 272 0.94 -24.50 -9.93
CA VAL A 272 2.08 -25.40 -9.71
C VAL A 272 2.78 -25.01 -8.42
N LEU A 273 2.54 -25.79 -7.37
CA LEU A 273 3.30 -25.68 -6.13
C LEU A 273 4.72 -26.19 -6.38
N ALA A 274 5.72 -25.36 -6.11
CA ALA A 274 7.12 -25.69 -6.26
C ALA A 274 7.91 -25.19 -5.04
N ASP A 275 8.84 -26.01 -4.57
CA ASP A 275 9.80 -25.60 -3.55
C ASP A 275 10.71 -24.48 -4.08
N ALA A 276 11.37 -23.77 -3.15
CA ALA A 276 12.38 -22.77 -3.49
C ALA A 276 13.48 -23.40 -4.35
N LYS A 277 13.85 -22.72 -5.44
CA LYS A 277 14.91 -23.18 -6.35
C LYS A 277 16.21 -22.44 -6.05
N LEU A 278 17.27 -22.82 -6.79
CA LEU A 278 18.51 -22.06 -6.79
C LEU A 278 18.25 -20.61 -7.27
N PRO A 279 18.97 -19.59 -6.76
CA PRO A 279 18.75 -18.19 -7.14
C PRO A 279 18.75 -17.93 -8.66
N SER A 280 19.56 -18.69 -9.42
CA SER A 280 19.62 -18.60 -10.89
C SER A 280 18.37 -19.11 -11.61
N GLU A 281 17.57 -19.94 -10.95
CA GLU A 281 16.40 -20.61 -11.52
C GLU A 281 15.09 -20.13 -10.90
N GLU A 282 15.16 -19.34 -9.83
CA GLU A 282 14.01 -18.86 -9.07
C GLU A 282 13.03 -18.07 -9.93
N GLY A 283 13.54 -17.26 -10.87
CA GLY A 283 12.71 -16.52 -11.82
C GLY A 283 11.82 -17.42 -12.70
N SER A 284 12.13 -18.72 -12.84
CA SER A 284 11.31 -19.66 -13.62
C SER A 284 9.92 -19.90 -13.05
N ARG A 285 9.71 -19.67 -11.74
CA ARG A 285 8.39 -19.79 -11.09
C ARG A 285 7.61 -18.47 -11.03
N CYS A 286 8.22 -17.36 -11.47
CA CYS A 286 7.56 -16.05 -11.46
C CYS A 286 6.33 -16.07 -12.38
N LEU A 287 5.21 -15.56 -11.88
CA LEU A 287 3.97 -15.41 -12.64
C LEU A 287 3.92 -14.11 -13.46
N ILE A 288 4.95 -13.27 -13.38
CA ILE A 288 5.10 -12.03 -14.15
C ILE A 288 3.79 -11.23 -14.12
N CYS A 289 3.36 -10.89 -12.89
CA CYS A 289 2.05 -10.29 -12.65
C CYS A 289 1.88 -8.92 -13.32
N ASP A 290 2.98 -8.28 -13.73
CA ASP A 290 2.99 -7.07 -14.57
C ASP A 290 2.63 -7.35 -16.05
N GLN A 291 2.80 -8.59 -16.54
CA GLN A 291 2.45 -9.00 -17.90
C GLN A 291 1.09 -9.71 -17.96
N VAL A 292 0.80 -10.61 -17.02
CA VAL A 292 -0.45 -11.37 -16.97
C VAL A 292 -1.00 -11.37 -15.55
N CYS A 293 -1.79 -10.34 -15.21
CA CYS A 293 -2.45 -10.27 -13.92
C CYS A 293 -3.82 -10.97 -13.94
N ARG A 294 -4.06 -11.88 -12.98
CA ARG A 294 -5.37 -12.49 -12.71
C ARG A 294 -5.70 -12.60 -11.22
N ILE A 295 -4.96 -11.88 -10.37
CA ILE A 295 -5.06 -12.02 -8.92
C ILE A 295 -6.51 -11.77 -8.45
N CYS A 296 -7.16 -10.72 -8.98
CA CYS A 296 -8.53 -10.39 -8.61
C CYS A 296 -9.56 -11.47 -8.96
N THR A 297 -9.26 -12.37 -9.90
CA THR A 297 -10.11 -13.52 -10.26
C THR A 297 -9.91 -14.68 -9.29
N GLU A 298 -8.68 -14.88 -8.79
CA GLU A 298 -8.35 -15.99 -7.89
C GLU A 298 -8.74 -15.71 -6.45
N VAL A 299 -8.55 -14.48 -5.98
CA VAL A 299 -8.87 -14.09 -4.61
C VAL A 299 -10.35 -13.80 -4.40
N CYS A 300 -11.15 -13.79 -5.48
CA CYS A 300 -12.58 -13.50 -5.39
C CYS A 300 -13.33 -14.75 -4.90
N PRO A 301 -13.86 -14.76 -3.67
CA PRO A 301 -14.55 -15.93 -3.13
C PRO A 301 -15.84 -16.24 -3.91
N ASN A 302 -16.49 -15.21 -4.45
CA ASN A 302 -17.75 -15.34 -5.18
C ASN A 302 -17.56 -15.55 -6.69
N ARG A 303 -16.31 -15.54 -7.19
CA ARG A 303 -15.99 -15.60 -8.62
C ARG A 303 -16.63 -14.49 -9.45
N ALA A 304 -16.84 -13.33 -8.83
CA ALA A 304 -17.38 -12.14 -9.48
C ALA A 304 -16.38 -11.49 -10.46
N ASN A 305 -15.08 -11.72 -10.34
CA ASN A 305 -14.12 -11.31 -11.36
C ASN A 305 -13.74 -12.52 -12.21
N VAL A 306 -13.90 -12.42 -13.52
CA VAL A 306 -13.66 -13.51 -14.46
C VAL A 306 -12.69 -13.05 -15.54
N ALA A 307 -11.63 -13.83 -15.77
CA ALA A 307 -10.74 -13.63 -16.92
C ALA A 307 -11.35 -14.33 -18.14
N ILE A 308 -11.57 -13.57 -19.21
CA ILE A 308 -12.08 -14.06 -20.49
C ILE A 308 -11.09 -13.75 -21.61
N PRO A 309 -10.78 -14.70 -22.50
CA PRO A 309 -10.04 -14.43 -23.71
C PRO A 309 -10.82 -13.46 -24.62
N VAL A 310 -10.17 -12.39 -25.07
CA VAL A 310 -10.74 -11.42 -26.00
C VAL A 310 -9.68 -11.06 -27.04
N ALA A 311 -9.99 -11.32 -28.31
CA ALA A 311 -9.09 -11.00 -29.40
C ALA A 311 -8.94 -9.48 -29.59
N GLY A 312 -7.75 -9.04 -30.04
CA GLY A 312 -7.49 -7.65 -30.38
C GLY A 312 -6.91 -6.78 -29.26
N PHE A 313 -6.70 -7.35 -28.07
CA PHE A 313 -5.99 -6.72 -26.96
C PHE A 313 -4.53 -7.16 -26.89
N ALA A 314 -3.67 -6.32 -26.31
CA ALA A 314 -2.26 -6.65 -26.07
C ALA A 314 -2.08 -7.79 -25.06
N ASN A 315 -2.94 -7.83 -24.04
CA ASN A 315 -3.14 -8.99 -23.17
C ASN A 315 -4.37 -9.74 -23.68
N SER A 316 -4.21 -11.02 -24.03
CA SER A 316 -5.30 -11.78 -24.65
C SER A 316 -6.46 -12.03 -23.68
N GLU A 317 -6.26 -11.83 -22.39
CA GLU A 317 -7.27 -12.03 -21.36
C GLU A 317 -7.70 -10.72 -20.71
N GLN A 318 -8.98 -10.43 -20.85
CA GLN A 318 -9.63 -9.30 -20.22
C GLN A 318 -10.37 -9.76 -18.97
N ILE A 319 -10.34 -8.94 -17.93
CA ILE A 319 -11.05 -9.21 -16.69
C ILE A 319 -12.37 -8.46 -16.72
N VAL A 320 -13.46 -9.21 -16.63
CA VAL A 320 -14.81 -8.66 -16.46
C VAL A 320 -15.28 -8.86 -15.02
N HIS A 321 -15.99 -7.87 -14.50
CA HIS A 321 -16.64 -7.93 -13.20
C HIS A 321 -18.12 -8.29 -13.38
N ILE A 322 -18.64 -9.26 -12.62
CA ILE A 322 -20.03 -9.69 -12.66
C ILE A 322 -20.71 -9.17 -11.41
N ASP A 323 -21.50 -8.11 -11.58
CA ASP A 323 -22.08 -7.35 -10.48
C ASP A 323 -22.93 -8.22 -9.56
N GLY A 324 -23.84 -9.01 -10.14
CA GLY A 324 -24.77 -9.85 -9.37
C GLY A 324 -24.13 -11.05 -8.63
N MET A 325 -22.82 -11.28 -8.79
CA MET A 325 -22.05 -12.24 -7.97
C MET A 325 -21.24 -11.54 -6.88
N CYS A 326 -21.05 -10.22 -6.98
CA CYS A 326 -20.25 -9.44 -6.05
C CYS A 326 -21.03 -9.15 -4.76
N ASN A 327 -20.34 -9.19 -3.62
CA ASN A 327 -20.86 -8.69 -2.35
C ASN A 327 -19.98 -7.57 -1.77
N GLU A 328 -19.13 -6.98 -2.61
CA GLU A 328 -18.18 -5.93 -2.27
C GLU A 328 -17.29 -6.25 -1.05
N CYS A 329 -16.94 -7.51 -0.81
CA CYS A 329 -16.07 -7.91 0.30
C CYS A 329 -14.66 -7.27 0.25
N GLY A 330 -14.26 -6.70 -0.89
CA GLY A 330 -13.01 -5.94 -1.03
C GLY A 330 -11.76 -6.79 -1.26
N ASN A 331 -11.83 -8.13 -1.20
CA ASN A 331 -10.66 -9.00 -1.39
C ASN A 331 -9.86 -8.66 -2.66
N CYS A 332 -10.54 -8.45 -3.78
CA CYS A 332 -9.85 -8.14 -5.03
C CYS A 332 -9.11 -6.80 -5.01
N ALA A 333 -9.54 -5.83 -4.19
CA ALA A 333 -8.83 -4.57 -3.99
C ALA A 333 -7.64 -4.76 -3.04
N THR A 334 -7.83 -5.49 -1.95
CA THR A 334 -6.79 -5.78 -0.96
C THR A 334 -5.57 -6.46 -1.59
N PHE A 335 -5.80 -7.43 -2.49
CA PHE A 335 -4.72 -8.17 -3.14
C PHE A 335 -4.29 -7.58 -4.49
N CYS A 336 -4.81 -6.41 -4.88
CA CYS A 336 -4.46 -5.80 -6.16
C CYS A 336 -3.01 -5.26 -6.13
N PRO A 337 -2.10 -5.74 -6.98
CA PRO A 337 -0.72 -5.24 -7.01
C PRO A 337 -0.61 -3.84 -7.63
N HIS A 338 -1.67 -3.38 -8.31
CA HIS A 338 -1.73 -2.06 -8.95
C HIS A 338 -2.44 -1.00 -8.10
N ALA A 339 -2.87 -1.36 -6.87
CA ALA A 339 -3.70 -0.53 -5.99
C ALA A 339 -5.07 -0.12 -6.58
N ASP A 340 -5.53 -0.81 -7.63
CA ASP A 340 -6.89 -0.69 -8.15
C ASP A 340 -7.93 -1.32 -7.21
N LYS A 341 -9.21 -1.03 -7.44
CA LYS A 341 -10.38 -1.69 -6.88
C LYS A 341 -11.07 -2.48 -7.99
N PRO A 342 -10.68 -3.73 -8.29
CA PRO A 342 -11.18 -4.45 -9.47
C PRO A 342 -12.70 -4.60 -9.55
N TYR A 343 -13.39 -4.69 -8.41
CA TYR A 343 -14.86 -4.73 -8.35
C TYR A 343 -15.54 -3.40 -8.74
N LYS A 344 -14.79 -2.31 -8.86
CA LYS A 344 -15.26 -0.99 -9.33
C LYS A 344 -14.65 -0.62 -10.68
N ASP A 345 -13.38 -0.93 -10.87
CA ASP A 345 -12.58 -0.39 -11.97
C ASP A 345 -12.61 -1.29 -13.22
N LYS A 346 -12.94 -2.59 -13.07
CA LYS A 346 -13.05 -3.50 -14.22
C LYS A 346 -14.41 -3.36 -14.89
N LEU A 347 -14.43 -3.63 -16.19
CA LEU A 347 -15.65 -3.58 -16.99
C LEU A 347 -16.71 -4.48 -16.38
N THR A 348 -17.86 -3.89 -16.04
CA THR A 348 -18.91 -4.57 -15.29
C THR A 348 -19.99 -5.13 -16.23
N VAL A 349 -20.31 -6.40 -16.07
CA VAL A 349 -21.47 -7.08 -16.66
C VAL A 349 -22.58 -7.02 -15.63
N PHE A 350 -23.61 -6.24 -15.93
CA PHE A 350 -24.76 -6.05 -15.07
C PHE A 350 -25.81 -7.11 -15.35
N TRP A 351 -26.45 -7.58 -14.27
CA TRP A 351 -27.50 -8.59 -14.32
C TRP A 351 -28.90 -8.00 -14.25
N SER A 352 -29.05 -6.79 -13.73
CA SER A 352 -30.32 -6.09 -13.66
C SER A 352 -30.18 -4.60 -13.96
N ALA A 353 -31.31 -3.97 -14.30
CA ALA A 353 -31.38 -2.53 -14.48
C ALA A 353 -31.23 -1.75 -13.17
N GLU A 354 -31.59 -2.36 -12.04
CA GLU A 354 -31.44 -1.78 -10.71
C GLU A 354 -29.95 -1.68 -10.36
N ASP A 355 -29.22 -2.78 -10.46
CA ASP A 355 -27.76 -2.83 -10.25
C ASP A 355 -27.02 -1.86 -11.18
N PHE A 356 -27.45 -1.77 -12.44
CA PHE A 356 -26.87 -0.82 -13.40
C PHE A 356 -27.04 0.62 -12.92
N VAL A 357 -28.20 0.99 -12.37
CA VAL A 357 -28.49 2.35 -11.90
C VAL A 357 -27.76 2.67 -10.60
N ASP A 358 -27.68 1.71 -9.68
CA ASP A 358 -27.08 1.90 -8.35
C ASP A 358 -25.55 1.90 -8.37
N SER A 359 -24.95 1.43 -9.47
CA SER A 359 -23.51 1.43 -9.69
C SER A 359 -23.06 2.57 -10.61
N GLU A 360 -21.87 3.10 -10.37
CA GLU A 360 -21.19 4.05 -11.25
C GLU A 360 -20.21 3.37 -12.23
N ASN A 361 -20.04 2.04 -12.14
CA ASN A 361 -19.02 1.32 -12.90
C ASN A 361 -19.25 1.41 -14.42
N ILE A 362 -18.15 1.48 -15.16
CA ILE A 362 -18.13 1.30 -16.61
C ILE A 362 -18.56 -0.14 -16.92
N GLY A 363 -19.46 -0.34 -17.88
CA GLY A 363 -20.03 -1.67 -18.08
C GLY A 363 -21.22 -1.72 -19.01
N PHE A 364 -21.87 -2.88 -19.07
CA PHE A 364 -23.04 -3.09 -19.90
C PHE A 364 -24.06 -4.04 -19.26
N LEU A 365 -25.32 -3.81 -19.59
CA LEU A 365 -26.46 -4.66 -19.28
C LEU A 365 -27.06 -5.17 -20.60
N LYS A 366 -27.24 -6.48 -20.74
CA LYS A 366 -27.97 -7.05 -21.87
C LYS A 366 -29.47 -6.75 -21.71
N LEU A 367 -30.06 -6.12 -22.72
CA LEU A 367 -31.50 -5.91 -22.87
C LEU A 367 -32.11 -6.99 -23.79
N ALA A 368 -33.38 -6.84 -24.14
CA ALA A 368 -34.04 -7.68 -25.15
C ALA A 368 -33.43 -7.48 -26.55
N GLU A 369 -33.63 -8.46 -27.44
CA GLU A 369 -33.33 -8.38 -28.88
C GLU A 369 -31.87 -7.96 -29.22
N GLU A 370 -30.88 -8.54 -28.53
CA GLU A 370 -29.45 -8.28 -28.78
C GLU A 370 -29.06 -6.78 -28.69
N THR A 371 -29.77 -6.03 -27.84
CA THR A 371 -29.45 -4.64 -27.50
C THR A 371 -28.78 -4.57 -26.14
N PHE A 372 -27.82 -3.65 -25.97
CA PHE A 372 -27.05 -3.49 -24.74
C PHE A 372 -27.17 -2.06 -24.24
N ARG A 373 -27.48 -1.91 -22.95
CA ARG A 373 -27.34 -0.63 -22.26
C ARG A 373 -25.91 -0.52 -21.76
N ILE A 374 -25.18 0.51 -22.19
CA ILE A 374 -23.74 0.66 -21.94
C ILE A 374 -23.50 1.95 -21.15
N ARG A 375 -22.62 1.88 -20.16
CA ARG A 375 -21.97 3.04 -19.54
C ARG A 375 -20.51 3.06 -19.99
N ASP A 376 -20.11 4.12 -20.70
CA ASP A 376 -18.73 4.28 -21.18
C ASP A 376 -17.81 4.95 -20.15
N GLU A 377 -16.52 5.07 -20.48
CA GLU A 377 -15.49 5.70 -19.62
C GLU A 377 -15.76 7.16 -19.26
N ARG A 378 -16.64 7.84 -20.02
CA ARG A 378 -17.05 9.23 -19.75
C ARG A 378 -18.33 9.29 -18.91
N GLY A 379 -18.84 8.15 -18.46
CA GLY A 379 -20.10 8.03 -17.73
C GLY A 379 -21.34 8.21 -18.60
N ARG A 380 -21.20 8.23 -19.93
CA ARG A 380 -22.36 8.36 -20.83
C ARG A 380 -23.11 7.03 -20.87
N VAL A 381 -24.43 7.11 -20.68
CA VAL A 381 -25.32 5.95 -20.77
C VAL A 381 -26.09 6.00 -22.08
N PHE A 382 -26.04 4.93 -22.86
CA PHE A 382 -26.76 4.79 -24.12
C PHE A 382 -27.07 3.33 -24.42
N ASP A 383 -28.09 3.10 -25.25
CA ASP A 383 -28.45 1.77 -25.72
C ASP A 383 -27.84 1.57 -27.11
N ALA A 384 -27.17 0.43 -27.32
CA ALA A 384 -26.51 0.08 -28.57
C ALA A 384 -26.94 -1.33 -29.03
N PRO A 385 -27.51 -1.48 -30.24
CA PRO A 385 -27.77 -2.79 -30.81
C PRO A 385 -26.46 -3.48 -31.17
N ALA A 386 -26.43 -4.82 -31.14
CA ALA A 386 -25.23 -5.62 -31.43
C ALA A 386 -24.51 -5.21 -32.73
N ALA A 387 -25.28 -4.87 -33.78
CA ALA A 387 -24.76 -4.46 -35.09
C ALA A 387 -24.03 -3.10 -35.10
N GLU A 388 -24.26 -2.26 -34.09
CA GLU A 388 -23.70 -0.90 -34.00
C GLU A 388 -22.74 -0.73 -32.80
N LEU A 389 -22.43 -1.81 -32.07
CA LEU A 389 -21.59 -1.78 -30.87
C LEU A 389 -20.23 -1.12 -31.11
N GLU A 390 -19.52 -1.50 -32.17
CA GLU A 390 -18.19 -0.93 -32.46
C GLU A 390 -18.27 0.57 -32.79
N ALA A 391 -19.33 0.99 -33.49
CA ALA A 391 -19.53 2.38 -33.88
C ALA A 391 -19.90 3.28 -32.69
N LEU A 392 -20.70 2.77 -31.74
CA LEU A 392 -21.24 3.55 -30.62
C LEU A 392 -20.38 3.45 -29.35
N ALA A 393 -19.91 2.25 -29.03
CA ALA A 393 -19.19 1.95 -27.79
C ALA A 393 -17.68 1.80 -27.97
N GLY A 394 -17.20 1.77 -29.22
CA GLY A 394 -15.81 1.58 -29.56
C GLY A 394 -15.41 0.12 -29.64
N LYS A 395 -14.25 -0.12 -30.26
CA LYS A 395 -13.75 -1.45 -30.63
C LYS A 395 -13.51 -2.36 -29.42
N GLU A 396 -12.94 -1.83 -28.35
CA GLU A 396 -12.57 -2.60 -27.16
C GLU A 396 -13.82 -3.09 -26.40
N MET A 397 -14.74 -2.18 -26.10
CA MET A 397 -16.03 -2.52 -25.47
C MET A 397 -16.82 -3.52 -26.33
N ALA A 398 -16.89 -3.29 -27.65
CA ALA A 398 -17.59 -4.19 -28.56
C ALA A 398 -16.98 -5.59 -28.59
N ALA A 399 -15.64 -5.71 -28.57
CA ALA A 399 -14.95 -7.00 -28.52
C ALA A 399 -15.24 -7.77 -27.23
N VAL A 400 -15.23 -7.08 -26.07
CA VAL A 400 -15.55 -7.70 -24.78
C VAL A 400 -17.01 -8.13 -24.71
N ILE A 401 -17.95 -7.27 -25.12
CA ILE A 401 -19.39 -7.61 -25.17
C ILE A 401 -19.61 -8.82 -26.07
N THR A 402 -18.99 -8.84 -27.26
CA THR A 402 -19.11 -9.96 -28.20
C THR A 402 -18.55 -11.26 -27.61
N ALA A 403 -17.40 -11.21 -26.95
CA ALA A 403 -16.83 -12.39 -26.29
C ALA A 403 -17.78 -12.91 -25.20
N VAL A 404 -18.28 -12.02 -24.33
CA VAL A 404 -19.22 -12.38 -23.26
C VAL A 404 -20.50 -12.99 -23.83
N THR A 405 -21.06 -12.45 -24.90
CA THR A 405 -22.36 -12.92 -25.43
C THR A 405 -22.25 -14.19 -26.26
N THR A 406 -21.15 -14.39 -26.98
CA THR A 406 -21.00 -15.52 -27.91
C THR A 406 -20.25 -16.70 -27.30
N GLU A 407 -19.21 -16.44 -26.51
CA GLU A 407 -18.34 -17.48 -25.96
C GLU A 407 -18.61 -17.76 -24.47
N PHE A 408 -19.05 -16.75 -23.72
CA PHE A 408 -19.30 -16.85 -22.28
C PHE A 408 -20.73 -16.48 -21.84
N PRO A 409 -21.81 -16.92 -22.54
CA PRO A 409 -23.16 -16.44 -22.30
C PRO A 409 -23.70 -16.70 -20.89
N TRP A 410 -23.13 -17.68 -20.17
CA TRP A 410 -23.50 -17.97 -18.77
C TRP A 410 -23.04 -16.90 -17.77
N LEU A 411 -22.20 -15.95 -18.17
CA LEU A 411 -21.85 -14.78 -17.37
C LEU A 411 -22.98 -13.72 -17.35
N LEU A 412 -23.92 -13.84 -18.28
CA LEU A 412 -25.15 -13.06 -18.29
C LEU A 412 -26.20 -13.73 -17.40
N LYS A 413 -27.10 -12.93 -16.83
CA LYS A 413 -28.20 -13.48 -16.01
C LYS A 413 -29.08 -14.39 -16.89
N ASN A 414 -29.20 -15.66 -16.52
CA ASN A 414 -30.12 -16.59 -17.17
C ASN A 414 -31.57 -16.21 -16.82
N GLU A 415 -32.46 -16.13 -17.81
CA GLU A 415 -33.91 -16.04 -17.61
C GLU A 415 -34.52 -17.34 -17.06
N HIS A 416 -33.75 -18.41 -16.97
CA HIS A 416 -34.17 -19.68 -16.36
C HIS A 416 -33.98 -19.65 -14.84
N ASP A 417 -35.07 -19.23 -14.20
CA ASP A 417 -35.56 -19.63 -12.88
C ASP A 417 -34.78 -20.77 -12.18
N CYS A 418 -34.06 -20.44 -11.10
CA CYS A 418 -33.48 -21.41 -10.16
C CYS A 418 -34.54 -22.05 -9.21
N SER A 419 -35.82 -22.13 -9.62
CA SER A 419 -36.85 -22.89 -8.89
C SER A 419 -36.80 -24.41 -9.10
N GLN A 420 -35.85 -24.91 -9.90
CA GLN A 420 -35.62 -26.34 -10.09
C GLN A 420 -34.16 -26.72 -9.81
N HIS A 421 -33.73 -26.68 -8.56
CA HIS A 421 -32.76 -27.63 -7.98
C HIS A 421 -32.85 -27.64 -6.45
#